data_AF-A0A8H3RGU0-F1
#
_entry.id   AF-A0A8H3RGU0-F1
#
_cell.length_a   1.000
_cell.length_b   1.000
_cell.length_c   1.000
_cell.angle_alpha   90.00
_cell.angle_beta   90.00
_cell.angle_gamma   90.00
#
_symmetry.space_group_name_H-M   'P 1'
#
loop_
_entity.id
_entity.type
_entity.pdbx_description
1 polymer ?
#
loop_
_entity_poly.entity_id
_entity_poly.type
_entity_poly.pdbx_seq_one_letter_code
_entity_poly.pdbx_strand_id
1 'polypeptide(L)'
;MVKLVKVILRMFSVIVVWGFECLRLIWQQSWLISRSPHGFPHNRENSFDCPAKLNKTTPRNEEYARHIIDMANSKYEYVKSFEQPDVLLPNTWIVVRIDGRGFHRLSDHYGFIKPNDRRALDLMNAAAVEVMKELPDLCIAYGVSDEYSFVFHPSCQLFERRSAKLVTTIVSTFTAHYIHQWGTHFPSTPLQPPYLPSFDGRAVLYPSTRILRDYMSWRQVDCHINNLYNTTFWTMVQQGGMSNTDAERELQGTVSADKNEILFKRFGINYNNEDEMFKKGSVLYRQYQLEDPKPVSKSRHGDDDEAPVDESKTSKSQQDKLRKLRRKAQVVIDHVDIIKDEFWERRPWILSGKPGKLPEA
;
A
#
# COMPACT_ATOMS: atom_id res chain seq x y z
N MET A 1 -37.09 -20.47 26.24
CA MET A 1 -35.95 -20.98 25.45
C MET A 1 -36.34 -22.00 24.36
N VAL A 2 -37.11 -23.06 24.64
CA VAL A 2 -37.40 -24.13 23.65
C VAL A 2 -38.16 -23.67 22.38
N LYS A 3 -39.04 -22.66 22.49
CA LYS A 3 -39.77 -22.11 21.32
C LYS A 3 -38.87 -21.26 20.40
N LEU A 4 -37.88 -20.54 20.93
CA LEU A 4 -36.97 -19.69 20.16
C LEU A 4 -35.96 -20.51 19.35
N VAL A 5 -35.46 -21.61 19.93
CA VAL A 5 -34.55 -22.56 19.26
C VAL A 5 -35.24 -23.25 18.08
N LYS A 6 -36.52 -23.62 18.20
CA LYS A 6 -37.29 -24.20 17.08
C LYS A 6 -37.54 -23.24 15.93
N VAL A 7 -37.65 -21.93 16.19
CA VAL A 7 -37.82 -20.90 15.15
C VAL A 7 -36.50 -20.68 14.40
N ILE A 8 -35.38 -20.61 15.13
CA ILE A 8 -34.05 -20.44 14.53
C ILE A 8 -33.67 -21.66 13.66
N LEU A 9 -33.93 -22.89 14.13
CA LEU A 9 -33.70 -24.10 13.35
C LEU A 9 -34.56 -24.17 12.07
N ARG A 10 -35.81 -23.68 12.12
CA ARG A 10 -36.67 -23.58 10.92
C ARG A 10 -36.16 -22.54 9.94
N MET A 11 -35.66 -21.39 10.40
CA MET A 11 -35.07 -20.37 9.52
C MET A 11 -33.78 -20.87 8.85
N PHE A 12 -32.92 -21.58 9.58
CA PHE A 12 -31.71 -22.20 9.00
C PHE A 12 -32.06 -23.24 7.92
N SER A 13 -33.08 -24.07 8.14
CA SER A 13 -33.52 -25.04 7.13
C SER A 13 -34.04 -24.36 5.85
N VAL A 14 -34.75 -23.23 5.96
CA VAL A 14 -35.25 -22.49 4.79
C VAL A 14 -34.10 -21.81 4.03
N ILE A 15 -33.11 -21.23 4.72
CA ILE A 15 -31.94 -20.60 4.11
C ILE A 15 -31.08 -21.63 3.36
N VAL A 16 -30.87 -22.81 3.95
CA VAL A 16 -30.08 -23.88 3.31
C VAL A 16 -30.79 -24.40 2.05
N VAL A 17 -32.11 -24.63 2.12
CA VAL A 17 -32.89 -25.09 0.95
C VAL A 17 -32.89 -24.04 -0.17
N TRP A 18 -33.05 -22.76 0.16
CA TRP A 18 -32.97 -21.68 -0.83
C TRP A 18 -31.57 -21.50 -1.42
N GLY A 19 -30.51 -21.70 -0.62
CA GLY A 19 -29.13 -21.68 -1.10
C GLY A 19 -28.86 -22.76 -2.14
N PHE A 20 -29.35 -23.98 -1.91
CA PHE A 20 -29.22 -25.09 -2.86
C PHE A 20 -30.02 -24.86 -4.16
N GLU A 21 -31.23 -24.28 -4.09
CA GLU A 21 -32.02 -23.98 -5.28
C GLU A 21 -31.40 -22.84 -6.11
N CYS A 22 -30.80 -21.83 -5.47
CA CYS A 22 -30.05 -20.77 -6.17
C CYS A 22 -28.80 -21.31 -6.89
N LEU A 23 -28.04 -22.19 -6.23
CA LEU A 23 -26.90 -22.87 -6.84
C LEU A 23 -27.33 -23.73 -8.04
N ARG A 24 -28.48 -24.41 -7.94
CA ARG A 24 -29.06 -25.19 -9.04
C ARG A 24 -29.46 -24.31 -10.24
N LEU A 25 -30.03 -23.12 -9.99
CA LEU A 25 -30.40 -22.17 -11.05
C LEU A 25 -29.19 -21.55 -11.73
N ILE A 26 -28.13 -21.23 -10.98
CA ILE A 26 -26.85 -20.75 -11.54
C ILE A 26 -26.20 -21.83 -12.42
N TRP A 27 -26.28 -23.09 -11.99
CA TRP A 27 -25.77 -24.23 -12.77
C TRP A 27 -26.61 -24.47 -14.05
N GLN A 28 -27.94 -24.34 -13.98
CA GLN A 28 -28.82 -24.44 -15.15
C GLN A 28 -28.62 -23.30 -16.15
N GLN A 29 -28.42 -22.05 -15.70
CA GLN A 29 -28.11 -20.92 -16.59
C GLN A 29 -26.75 -21.10 -17.27
N SER A 30 -25.73 -21.56 -16.54
CA SER A 30 -24.41 -21.86 -17.13
C SER A 30 -24.48 -22.98 -18.18
N TRP A 31 -25.33 -23.98 -17.95
CA TRP A 31 -25.56 -25.06 -18.91
C TRP A 31 -26.28 -24.58 -20.19
N LEU A 32 -27.27 -23.69 -20.07
CA LEU A 32 -28.02 -23.12 -21.20
C LEU A 32 -27.18 -22.16 -22.06
N ILE A 33 -26.30 -21.36 -21.46
CA ILE A 33 -25.39 -20.45 -22.18
C ILE A 33 -24.38 -21.23 -23.04
N SER A 34 -23.99 -22.44 -22.61
CA SER A 34 -23.06 -23.30 -23.35
C SER A 34 -23.61 -23.91 -24.64
N ARG A 35 -24.91 -23.76 -24.92
CA ARG A 35 -25.62 -24.47 -26.00
C ARG A 35 -26.26 -23.60 -27.08
N SER A 36 -26.01 -22.29 -27.15
CA SER A 36 -26.56 -21.47 -28.24
C SER A 36 -25.77 -21.64 -29.55
N PRO A 37 -26.37 -22.14 -30.65
CA PRO A 37 -25.71 -22.29 -31.94
C PRO A 37 -26.15 -21.18 -32.89
N HIS A 38 -25.26 -20.23 -33.20
CA HIS A 38 -25.36 -19.38 -34.38
C HIS A 38 -24.22 -19.70 -35.35
N GLY A 39 -24.57 -20.34 -36.46
CA GLY A 39 -23.70 -20.59 -37.61
C GLY A 39 -24.42 -21.39 -38.70
N PHE A 40 -24.74 -20.74 -39.82
CA PHE A 40 -25.40 -21.26 -41.04
C PHE A 40 -24.51 -22.26 -41.85
N PRO A 41 -25.04 -22.95 -42.89
CA PRO A 41 -24.83 -24.39 -43.11
C PRO A 41 -24.02 -24.73 -44.37
N HIS A 42 -23.44 -25.94 -44.40
CA HIS A 42 -23.25 -26.69 -45.65
C HIS A 42 -23.06 -28.22 -45.46
N ASN A 43 -24.07 -28.98 -45.91
CA ASN A 43 -24.01 -30.10 -46.85
C ASN A 43 -22.92 -31.20 -46.70
N ARG A 44 -23.31 -32.42 -46.28
CA ARG A 44 -23.59 -33.61 -47.12
C ARG A 44 -23.50 -34.93 -46.31
N GLU A 45 -24.61 -35.67 -46.38
CA GLU A 45 -24.79 -37.13 -46.49
C GLU A 45 -23.65 -38.09 -46.09
N ASN A 46 -23.89 -38.94 -45.09
CA ASN A 46 -24.09 -40.39 -45.25
C ASN A 46 -24.24 -41.07 -43.88
N SER A 47 -25.38 -41.72 -43.63
CA SER A 47 -25.60 -42.58 -42.46
C SER A 47 -26.28 -43.88 -42.91
N PHE A 48 -25.60 -45.00 -42.66
CA PHE A 48 -26.18 -46.35 -42.64
C PHE A 48 -25.99 -46.97 -41.24
N ASP A 49 -27.11 -47.38 -40.66
CA ASP A 49 -27.40 -48.44 -39.67
C ASP A 49 -26.60 -48.66 -38.36
N CYS A 50 -27.32 -48.43 -37.23
CA CYS A 50 -27.66 -49.30 -36.08
C CYS A 50 -26.68 -50.37 -35.50
N PRO A 51 -26.89 -50.88 -34.26
CA PRO A 51 -27.50 -50.32 -33.04
C PRO A 51 -26.68 -50.58 -31.76
N ALA A 52 -27.16 -50.02 -30.64
CA ALA A 52 -26.64 -50.15 -29.29
C ALA A 52 -26.53 -51.59 -28.76
N LYS A 53 -25.42 -51.91 -28.06
CA LYS A 53 -25.42 -52.75 -26.85
C LYS A 53 -24.40 -52.25 -25.82
N LEU A 54 -24.91 -52.03 -24.62
CA LEU A 54 -24.22 -51.62 -23.40
C LEU A 54 -23.29 -52.73 -22.91
N ASN A 55 -22.07 -52.40 -22.46
CA ASN A 55 -21.38 -53.20 -21.44
C ASN A 55 -20.45 -52.34 -20.58
N LYS A 56 -20.46 -52.64 -19.28
CA LYS A 56 -19.81 -51.92 -18.18
C LYS A 56 -18.29 -52.11 -18.17
N THR A 57 -17.61 -51.15 -17.50
CA THR A 57 -16.21 -51.09 -17.03
C THR A 57 -15.19 -50.40 -17.95
N THR A 58 -14.76 -49.19 -17.56
CA THR A 58 -13.43 -48.68 -17.90
C THR A 58 -12.97 -47.58 -16.92
N PRO A 59 -11.75 -47.68 -16.34
CA PRO A 59 -11.03 -46.55 -15.71
C PRO A 59 -10.67 -45.44 -16.73
N ARG A 60 -10.84 -45.76 -18.02
CA ARG A 60 -10.50 -44.95 -19.20
C ARG A 60 -11.25 -43.62 -19.27
N ASN A 61 -12.41 -43.47 -18.64
CA ASN A 61 -13.18 -42.22 -18.68
C ASN A 61 -12.62 -41.11 -17.77
N GLU A 62 -11.97 -41.45 -16.66
CA GLU A 62 -11.30 -40.43 -15.82
C GLU A 62 -10.01 -39.94 -16.47
N GLU A 63 -9.27 -40.83 -17.13
CA GLU A 63 -8.06 -40.49 -17.86
C GLU A 63 -8.39 -39.66 -19.11
N TYR A 64 -9.43 -40.01 -19.88
CA TYR A 64 -9.89 -39.22 -21.03
C TYR A 64 -10.48 -37.87 -20.60
N ALA A 65 -11.22 -37.82 -19.48
CA ALA A 65 -11.71 -36.55 -18.93
C ALA A 65 -10.56 -35.67 -18.42
N ARG A 66 -9.54 -36.25 -17.76
CA ARG A 66 -8.30 -35.54 -17.39
C ARG A 66 -7.56 -35.04 -18.62
N HIS A 67 -7.42 -35.85 -19.67
CA HIS A 67 -6.74 -35.49 -20.91
C HIS A 67 -7.48 -34.41 -21.72
N ILE A 68 -8.81 -34.36 -21.65
CA ILE A 68 -9.63 -33.29 -22.25
C ILE A 68 -9.57 -32.00 -21.42
N ILE A 69 -9.55 -32.09 -20.08
CA ILE A 69 -9.39 -30.92 -19.20
C ILE A 69 -7.99 -30.30 -19.34
N ASP A 70 -6.95 -31.13 -19.50
CA ASP A 70 -5.56 -30.70 -19.72
C ASP A 70 -5.40 -29.95 -21.07
N MET A 71 -6.19 -30.35 -22.07
CA MET A 71 -6.18 -29.73 -23.41
C MET A 71 -7.12 -28.52 -23.56
N ALA A 72 -8.14 -28.38 -22.71
CA ALA A 72 -9.15 -27.32 -22.87
C ALA A 72 -8.59 -25.91 -22.62
N ASN A 73 -7.64 -25.77 -21.69
CA ASN A 73 -7.03 -24.47 -21.38
C ASN A 73 -5.84 -24.16 -22.30
N SER A 74 -5.21 -25.17 -22.92
CA SER A 74 -4.07 -25.01 -23.85
C SER A 74 -4.41 -24.14 -25.07
N LYS A 75 -5.67 -24.18 -25.55
CA LYS A 75 -6.15 -23.37 -26.67
C LYS A 75 -6.05 -21.86 -26.40
N TYR A 76 -6.14 -21.45 -25.13
CA TYR A 76 -6.15 -20.04 -24.74
C TYR A 76 -4.89 -19.64 -23.97
N GLU A 77 -4.04 -20.58 -23.56
CA GLU A 77 -2.83 -20.29 -22.77
C GLU A 77 -1.86 -19.32 -23.46
N TYR A 78 -1.86 -19.26 -24.80
CA TYR A 78 -1.03 -18.33 -25.56
C TYR A 78 -1.23 -16.86 -25.14
N VAL A 79 -2.40 -16.47 -24.62
CA VAL A 79 -2.66 -15.08 -24.17
C VAL A 79 -1.77 -14.68 -22.98
N LYS A 80 -1.29 -15.65 -22.19
CA LYS A 80 -0.34 -15.41 -21.09
C LYS A 80 1.01 -14.87 -21.59
N SER A 81 1.39 -15.19 -22.83
CA SER A 81 2.64 -14.66 -23.43
C SER A 81 2.61 -13.16 -23.72
N PHE A 82 1.44 -12.52 -23.65
CA PHE A 82 1.30 -11.07 -23.80
C PHE A 82 1.63 -10.31 -22.50
N GLU A 83 1.66 -10.99 -21.35
CA GLU A 83 2.10 -10.39 -20.09
C GLU A 83 3.56 -9.96 -20.22
N GLN A 84 3.83 -8.68 -19.97
CA GLN A 84 5.19 -8.14 -20.03
C GLN A 84 5.92 -8.36 -18.70
N PRO A 85 7.21 -8.74 -18.73
CA PRO A 85 8.00 -8.82 -17.51
C PRO A 85 8.19 -7.42 -16.91
N ASP A 86 7.99 -7.31 -15.60
CA ASP A 86 8.01 -6.06 -14.84
C ASP A 86 8.99 -6.14 -13.65
N VAL A 87 10.03 -6.96 -13.79
CA VAL A 87 11.05 -7.18 -12.76
C VAL A 87 11.93 -5.93 -12.62
N LEU A 88 12.03 -5.42 -11.40
CA LEU A 88 12.82 -4.24 -11.07
C LEU A 88 14.31 -4.56 -10.94
N LEU A 89 15.18 -3.62 -11.34
CA LEU A 89 16.63 -3.78 -11.36
C LEU A 89 17.17 -4.29 -10.01
N PRO A 90 17.96 -5.39 -9.96
CA PRO A 90 18.58 -5.87 -8.73
C PRO A 90 19.49 -4.84 -8.06
N ASN A 91 19.76 -4.98 -6.77
CA ASN A 91 20.68 -4.13 -6.01
C ASN A 91 20.35 -2.62 -6.10
N THR A 92 19.07 -2.29 -6.23
CA THR A 92 18.57 -0.90 -6.15
C THR A 92 17.48 -0.80 -5.09
N TRP A 93 17.46 0.34 -4.40
CA TRP A 93 16.38 0.70 -3.48
C TRP A 93 15.09 0.80 -4.26
N ILE A 94 14.01 0.20 -3.75
CA ILE A 94 12.68 0.33 -4.35
C ILE A 94 11.85 1.20 -3.43
N VAL A 95 11.39 2.34 -3.93
CA VAL A 95 10.42 3.19 -3.25
C VAL A 95 9.08 3.04 -3.92
N VAL A 96 8.10 2.51 -3.19
CA VAL A 96 6.70 2.52 -3.62
C VAL A 96 6.02 3.70 -2.96
N ARG A 97 5.69 4.73 -3.76
CA ARG A 97 4.92 5.89 -3.29
C ARG A 97 3.46 5.70 -3.66
N ILE A 98 2.57 5.90 -2.70
CA ILE A 98 1.12 5.95 -2.87
C ILE A 98 0.62 7.37 -2.65
N ASP A 99 -0.44 7.74 -3.35
CA ASP A 99 -1.05 9.07 -3.30
C ASP A 99 -2.58 8.96 -3.35
N GLY A 100 -3.26 9.80 -2.58
CA GLY A 100 -4.70 9.82 -2.45
C GLY A 100 -5.41 10.33 -3.71
N ARG A 101 -6.19 9.46 -4.38
CA ARG A 101 -6.89 9.87 -5.60
C ARG A 101 -8.03 10.83 -5.28
N GLY A 102 -7.87 12.09 -5.68
CA GLY A 102 -8.91 13.11 -5.54
C GLY A 102 -9.19 13.46 -4.09
N PHE A 103 -8.16 13.42 -3.22
CA PHE A 103 -8.33 13.64 -1.79
C PHE A 103 -8.82 15.03 -1.42
N HIS A 104 -8.65 16.05 -2.29
CA HIS A 104 -9.34 17.33 -2.12
C HIS A 104 -10.85 17.14 -1.98
N ARG A 105 -11.49 16.44 -2.94
CA ARG A 105 -12.93 16.16 -2.93
C ARG A 105 -13.35 15.33 -1.72
N LEU A 106 -12.51 14.37 -1.31
CA LEU A 106 -12.76 13.55 -0.12
C LEU A 106 -12.72 14.41 1.15
N SER A 107 -11.68 15.24 1.28
CA SER A 107 -11.46 16.11 2.43
C SER A 107 -12.58 17.14 2.59
N ASP A 108 -13.10 17.67 1.48
CA ASP A 108 -14.21 18.61 1.49
C ASP A 108 -15.53 17.91 1.88
N HIS A 109 -15.78 16.71 1.33
CA HIS A 109 -17.00 15.96 1.61
C HIS A 109 -17.10 15.53 3.08
N TYR A 110 -16.01 15.06 3.68
CA TYR A 110 -15.98 14.61 5.07
C TYR A 110 -15.57 15.72 6.07
N GLY A 111 -15.45 16.97 5.61
CA GLY A 111 -15.23 18.13 6.47
C GLY A 111 -13.91 18.06 7.24
N PHE A 112 -12.81 17.80 6.53
CA PHE A 112 -11.48 17.78 7.13
C PHE A 112 -11.09 19.19 7.61
N ILE A 113 -10.50 19.24 8.80
CA ILE A 113 -9.95 20.48 9.36
C ILE A 113 -8.80 20.97 8.46
N LYS A 114 -8.80 22.27 8.17
CA LYS A 114 -7.74 22.94 7.41
C LYS A 114 -6.95 23.85 8.34
N PRO A 115 -5.61 23.94 8.22
CA PRO A 115 -4.79 23.35 7.16
C PRO A 115 -4.57 21.83 7.28
N ASN A 116 -4.59 21.28 8.50
CA ASN A 116 -4.30 19.88 8.77
C ASN A 116 -5.38 19.24 9.65
N ASP A 117 -5.86 18.05 9.27
CA ASP A 117 -6.76 17.26 10.10
C ASP A 117 -5.98 16.12 10.78
N ARG A 118 -5.83 16.23 12.10
CA ARG A 118 -5.14 15.23 12.92
C ARG A 118 -5.73 13.83 12.73
N ARG A 119 -7.05 13.70 12.64
CA ARG A 119 -7.73 12.40 12.50
C ARG A 119 -7.36 11.72 11.19
N ALA A 120 -7.30 12.50 10.11
CA ALA A 120 -6.93 12.01 8.79
C ALA A 120 -5.47 11.54 8.74
N LEU A 121 -4.56 12.33 9.30
CA LEU A 121 -3.13 12.00 9.34
C LEU A 121 -2.86 10.80 10.25
N ASP A 122 -3.52 10.72 11.41
CA ASP A 122 -3.43 9.56 12.29
C ASP A 122 -3.98 8.30 11.61
N LEU A 123 -5.05 8.41 10.80
CA LEU A 123 -5.58 7.30 10.01
C LEU A 123 -4.60 6.84 8.91
N MET A 124 -3.98 7.78 8.19
CA MET A 124 -2.92 7.48 7.22
C MET A 124 -1.75 6.74 7.90
N ASN A 125 -1.31 7.22 9.06
CA ASN A 125 -0.25 6.60 9.86
C ASN A 125 -0.63 5.20 10.32
N ALA A 126 -1.85 5.02 10.82
CA ALA A 126 -2.33 3.73 11.30
C ALA A 126 -2.41 2.69 10.17
N ALA A 127 -2.85 3.09 8.97
CA ALA A 127 -2.81 2.24 7.78
C ALA A 127 -1.37 1.89 7.36
N ALA A 128 -0.45 2.86 7.38
CA ALA A 128 0.95 2.63 7.06
C ALA A 128 1.65 1.67 8.03
N VAL A 129 1.33 1.77 9.32
CA VAL A 129 1.85 0.85 10.36
C VAL A 129 1.46 -0.59 10.03
N GLU A 130 0.21 -0.83 9.64
CA GLU A 130 -0.25 -2.18 9.29
C GLU A 130 0.41 -2.70 8.00
N VAL A 131 0.60 -1.85 6.98
CA VAL A 131 1.40 -2.20 5.79
C VAL A 131 2.81 -2.63 6.18
N MET A 132 3.48 -1.85 7.04
CA MET A 132 4.81 -2.21 7.53
C MET A 132 4.79 -3.53 8.30
N LYS A 133 3.81 -3.79 9.17
CA LYS A 133 3.70 -5.06 9.92
C LYS A 133 3.52 -6.27 9.00
N GLU A 134 2.67 -6.15 7.97
CA GLU A 134 2.39 -7.22 7.00
C GLU A 134 3.59 -7.53 6.09
N LEU A 135 4.39 -6.51 5.76
CA LEU A 135 5.56 -6.59 4.89
C LEU A 135 6.87 -6.29 5.66
N PRO A 136 7.48 -7.31 6.30
CA PRO A 136 8.72 -7.15 7.06
C PRO A 136 9.94 -6.74 6.24
N ASP A 137 9.83 -6.80 4.91
CA ASP A 137 10.89 -6.42 3.96
C ASP A 137 10.99 -4.89 3.79
N LEU A 138 10.02 -4.13 4.33
CA LEU A 138 10.06 -2.67 4.38
C LEU A 138 10.99 -2.16 5.50
N CYS A 139 11.91 -1.28 5.12
CA CYS A 139 12.93 -0.70 5.99
C CYS A 139 12.42 0.53 6.73
N ILE A 140 11.83 1.45 5.98
CA ILE A 140 11.34 2.75 6.42
C ILE A 140 10.14 3.13 5.56
N ALA A 141 9.22 3.89 6.14
CA ALA A 141 8.17 4.55 5.42
C ALA A 141 8.06 6.02 5.85
N TYR A 142 7.62 6.89 4.97
CA TYR A 142 7.44 8.31 5.25
C TYR A 142 6.14 8.82 4.65
N GLY A 143 5.33 9.50 5.46
CA GLY A 143 4.03 10.02 5.06
C GLY A 143 3.88 11.52 5.32
N VAL A 144 3.19 12.19 4.40
CA VAL A 144 2.81 13.61 4.49
C VAL A 144 1.50 13.81 3.72
N SER A 145 0.59 14.63 4.25
CA SER A 145 -0.72 14.88 3.62
C SER A 145 -1.44 13.54 3.33
N ASP A 146 -1.71 13.28 2.06
CA ASP A 146 -2.40 12.12 1.48
C ASP A 146 -1.44 11.17 0.75
N GLU A 147 -0.12 11.36 0.87
CA GLU A 147 0.91 10.49 0.30
C GLU A 147 1.67 9.68 1.37
N TYR A 148 2.15 8.50 0.95
CA TYR A 148 3.06 7.67 1.72
C TYR A 148 4.11 7.02 0.82
N SER A 149 5.37 7.02 1.26
CA SER A 149 6.49 6.35 0.59
C SER A 149 6.95 5.16 1.41
N PHE A 150 7.00 3.97 0.82
CA PHE A 150 7.45 2.73 1.44
C PHE A 150 8.75 2.26 0.77
N VAL A 151 9.79 1.98 1.56
CA VAL A 151 11.12 1.70 1.04
C VAL A 151 11.50 0.23 1.28
N PHE A 152 11.83 -0.49 0.22
CA PHE A 152 12.46 -1.81 0.28
C PHE A 152 13.98 -1.69 0.09
N HIS A 153 14.71 -2.51 0.85
CA HIS A 153 16.17 -2.64 0.75
C HIS A 153 16.61 -3.13 -0.65
N PRO A 154 17.82 -2.78 -1.13
CA PRO A 154 18.36 -3.25 -2.41
C PRO A 154 18.36 -4.76 -2.59
N SER A 155 18.54 -5.51 -1.49
CA SER A 155 18.54 -6.98 -1.47
C SER A 155 17.17 -7.62 -1.59
N CYS A 156 16.06 -6.87 -1.47
CA CYS A 156 14.69 -7.40 -1.41
C CYS A 156 14.38 -8.34 -2.59
N GLN A 157 13.88 -9.53 -2.28
CA GLN A 157 13.44 -10.54 -3.28
C GLN A 157 11.92 -10.77 -3.27
N LEU A 158 11.16 -9.95 -2.53
CA LEU A 158 9.72 -10.11 -2.41
C LEU A 158 9.05 -10.07 -3.80
N PHE A 159 8.23 -11.08 -4.08
CA PHE A 159 7.55 -11.27 -5.37
C PHE A 159 8.47 -11.25 -6.60
N GLU A 160 9.73 -11.69 -6.44
CA GLU A 160 10.74 -11.66 -7.51
C GLU A 160 10.95 -10.23 -8.05
N ARG A 161 10.77 -9.22 -7.18
CA ARG A 161 10.90 -7.80 -7.50
C ARG A 161 9.98 -7.31 -8.62
N ARG A 162 8.86 -7.99 -8.87
CA ARG A 162 7.85 -7.56 -9.85
C ARG A 162 7.15 -6.29 -9.39
N SER A 163 7.28 -5.21 -10.16
CA SER A 163 6.75 -3.89 -9.86
C SER A 163 5.24 -3.92 -9.58
N ALA A 164 4.45 -4.55 -10.45
CA ALA A 164 3.01 -4.63 -10.32
C ALA A 164 2.59 -5.35 -9.05
N LYS A 165 3.33 -6.38 -8.62
CA LYS A 165 3.04 -7.09 -7.36
C LYS A 165 3.34 -6.21 -6.15
N LEU A 166 4.51 -5.57 -6.11
CA LEU A 166 4.88 -4.69 -5.01
C LEU A 166 3.92 -3.51 -4.86
N VAL A 167 3.63 -2.82 -5.97
CA VAL A 167 2.72 -1.66 -5.98
C VAL A 167 1.30 -2.07 -5.60
N THR A 168 0.74 -3.10 -6.24
CA THR A 168 -0.65 -3.48 -5.97
C THR A 168 -0.82 -4.02 -4.54
N THR A 169 0.13 -4.79 -4.01
CA THR A 169 0.08 -5.24 -2.61
C THR A 169 0.10 -4.07 -1.63
N ILE A 170 1.02 -3.10 -1.78
CA ILE A 170 1.06 -1.94 -0.89
C ILE A 170 -0.24 -1.12 -0.99
N VAL A 171 -0.67 -0.78 -2.21
CA VAL A 171 -1.88 0.03 -2.42
C VAL A 171 -3.12 -0.68 -1.88
N SER A 172 -3.29 -1.99 -2.15
CA SER A 172 -4.46 -2.74 -1.68
C SER A 172 -4.48 -2.89 -0.17
N THR A 173 -3.34 -3.21 0.44
CA THR A 173 -3.22 -3.36 1.90
C THR A 173 -3.47 -2.02 2.58
N PHE A 174 -2.85 -0.94 2.10
CA PHE A 174 -3.05 0.40 2.66
C PHE A 174 -4.51 0.84 2.57
N THR A 175 -5.14 0.70 1.40
CA THR A 175 -6.54 1.09 1.18
C THR A 175 -7.49 0.28 2.08
N ALA A 176 -7.26 -1.04 2.20
CA ALA A 176 -8.07 -1.90 3.06
C ALA A 176 -7.98 -1.48 4.53
N HIS A 177 -6.78 -1.21 5.03
CA HIS A 177 -6.58 -0.74 6.41
C HIS A 177 -7.12 0.67 6.64
N TYR A 178 -6.97 1.57 5.67
CA TYR A 178 -7.54 2.92 5.75
C TYR A 178 -9.07 2.88 5.88
N ILE A 179 -9.75 2.05 5.07
CA ILE A 179 -11.21 1.87 5.15
C ILE A 179 -11.60 1.17 6.46
N HIS A 180 -10.87 0.12 6.85
CA HIS A 180 -11.15 -0.64 8.06
C HIS A 180 -11.06 0.22 9.33
N GLN A 181 -10.04 1.07 9.40
CA GLN A 181 -9.77 1.92 10.56
C GLN A 181 -10.53 3.25 10.52
N TRP A 182 -11.18 3.60 9.40
CA TRP A 182 -11.92 4.86 9.25
C TRP A 182 -12.88 5.12 10.42
N GLY A 183 -13.70 4.13 10.80
CA GLY A 183 -14.69 4.30 11.87
C GLY A 183 -14.11 4.63 13.24
N THR A 184 -12.84 4.28 13.48
CA THR A 184 -12.11 4.62 14.70
C THR A 184 -11.71 6.10 14.72
N HIS A 185 -11.30 6.65 13.59
CA HIS A 185 -10.83 8.04 13.47
C HIS A 185 -11.95 9.04 13.12
N PHE A 186 -13.00 8.57 12.44
CA PHE A 186 -14.14 9.34 11.96
C PHE A 186 -15.48 8.70 12.38
N PRO A 187 -15.75 8.57 13.69
CA PRO A 187 -16.93 7.85 14.19
C PRO A 187 -18.27 8.52 13.81
N SER A 188 -18.27 9.83 13.62
CA SER A 188 -19.46 10.62 13.28
C SER A 188 -19.73 10.75 11.78
N THR A 189 -18.80 10.32 10.93
CA THR A 189 -18.84 10.56 9.47
C THR A 189 -18.54 9.26 8.72
N PRO A 190 -19.47 8.30 8.70
CA PRO A 190 -19.24 7.00 8.06
C PRO A 190 -19.02 7.13 6.55
N LEU A 191 -18.10 6.31 6.02
CA LEU A 191 -17.79 6.29 4.59
C LEU A 191 -19.03 6.04 3.74
N GLN A 192 -19.14 6.80 2.65
CA GLN A 192 -20.20 6.68 1.66
C GLN A 192 -19.64 6.11 0.34
N PRO A 193 -20.34 5.19 -0.34
CA PRO A 193 -19.84 4.55 -1.56
C PRO A 193 -19.35 5.51 -2.67
N PRO A 194 -19.97 6.68 -2.92
CA PRO A 194 -19.48 7.63 -3.93
C PRO A 194 -18.18 8.36 -3.55
N TYR A 195 -17.78 8.30 -2.28
CA TYR A 195 -16.64 9.01 -1.69
C TYR A 195 -15.74 8.04 -0.92
N LEU A 196 -15.49 6.85 -1.48
CA LEU A 196 -14.54 5.92 -0.90
C LEU A 196 -13.11 6.38 -1.19
N PRO A 197 -12.22 6.32 -0.19
CA PRO A 197 -10.81 6.60 -0.40
C PRO A 197 -10.22 5.55 -1.34
N SER A 198 -9.40 6.01 -2.28
CA SER A 198 -8.61 5.14 -3.14
C SER A 198 -7.24 5.78 -3.36
N PHE A 199 -6.24 4.94 -3.63
CA PHE A 199 -4.88 5.38 -3.78
C PHE A 199 -4.32 4.95 -5.13
N ASP A 200 -3.50 5.80 -5.73
CA ASP A 200 -2.58 5.37 -6.79
C ASP A 200 -1.27 4.86 -6.16
N GLY A 201 -0.42 4.27 -6.98
CA GLY A 201 0.88 3.82 -6.53
C GLY A 201 1.87 3.72 -7.67
N ARG A 202 3.14 4.03 -7.40
CA ARG A 202 4.24 3.88 -8.35
C ARG A 202 5.50 3.39 -7.65
N ALA A 203 6.27 2.54 -8.32
CA ALA A 203 7.59 2.13 -7.88
C ALA A 203 8.67 2.99 -8.58
N VAL A 204 9.65 3.48 -7.82
CA VAL A 204 10.81 4.22 -8.32
C VAL A 204 12.07 3.56 -7.76
N LEU A 205 13.11 3.45 -8.60
CA LEU A 205 14.37 2.82 -8.24
C LEU A 205 15.44 3.87 -7.96
N TYR A 206 16.16 3.72 -6.84
CA TYR A 206 17.31 4.54 -6.52
C TYR A 206 18.56 3.66 -6.39
N PRO A 207 19.62 3.93 -7.18
CA PRO A 207 20.75 3.01 -7.28
C PRO A 207 21.71 3.09 -6.09
N SER A 208 21.71 4.19 -5.34
CA SER A 208 22.59 4.36 -4.18
C SER A 208 21.84 4.87 -2.96
N THR A 209 22.41 4.61 -1.78
CA THR A 209 21.87 5.08 -0.50
C THR A 209 21.81 6.60 -0.41
N ARG A 210 22.79 7.30 -1.00
CA ARG A 210 22.78 8.76 -1.08
C ARG A 210 21.54 9.28 -1.81
N ILE A 211 21.23 8.73 -2.98
CA ILE A 211 20.07 9.19 -3.78
C ILE A 211 18.76 8.85 -3.07
N LEU A 212 18.67 7.70 -2.39
CA LEU A 212 17.52 7.41 -1.53
C LEU A 212 17.35 8.48 -0.43
N ARG A 213 18.44 8.84 0.27
CA ARG A 213 18.39 9.87 1.32
C ARG A 213 18.00 11.24 0.76
N ASP A 214 18.47 11.59 -0.43
CA ASP A 214 18.07 12.80 -1.15
C ASP A 214 16.57 12.77 -1.47
N TYR A 215 16.01 11.64 -1.91
CA TYR A 215 14.56 11.48 -2.11
C TYR A 215 13.78 11.68 -0.81
N MET A 216 14.19 11.03 0.29
CA MET A 216 13.49 11.15 1.58
C MET A 216 13.56 12.59 2.11
N SER A 217 14.71 13.26 1.93
CA SER A 217 14.90 14.66 2.27
C SER A 217 14.02 15.58 1.42
N TRP A 218 13.95 15.33 0.11
CA TRP A 218 13.08 16.08 -0.79
C TRP A 218 11.61 16.02 -0.34
N ARG A 219 11.12 14.85 0.06
CA ARG A 219 9.74 14.70 0.54
C ARG A 219 9.50 15.44 1.85
N GLN A 220 10.45 15.46 2.77
CA GLN A 220 10.32 16.21 4.02
C GLN A 220 10.46 17.74 3.83
N VAL A 221 11.29 18.19 2.91
CA VAL A 221 11.38 19.61 2.54
C VAL A 221 10.06 20.08 1.92
N ASP A 222 9.48 19.27 1.03
CA ASP A 222 8.18 19.56 0.42
C ASP A 222 7.04 19.62 1.46
N CYS A 223 7.05 18.70 2.44
CA CYS A 223 6.17 18.76 3.60
C CYS A 223 6.26 20.12 4.31
N HIS A 224 7.48 20.57 4.63
CA HIS A 224 7.68 21.83 5.34
C HIS A 224 7.18 23.04 4.56
N ILE A 225 7.47 23.08 3.24
CA ILE A 225 7.05 24.17 2.34
C ILE A 225 5.53 24.22 2.24
N ASN A 226 4.90 23.07 1.97
CA ASN A 226 3.45 22.99 1.79
C ASN A 226 2.70 23.29 3.10
N ASN A 227 3.19 22.79 4.24
CA ASN A 227 2.56 23.07 5.53
C ASN A 227 2.64 24.56 5.89
N LEU A 228 3.81 25.20 5.72
CA LEU A 228 3.94 26.64 6.00
C LEU A 228 3.02 27.47 5.10
N TYR A 229 2.95 27.13 3.81
CA TYR A 229 2.03 27.78 2.87
C TYR A 229 0.57 27.59 3.31
N ASN A 230 0.15 26.34 3.54
CA ASN A 230 -1.24 26.01 3.88
C ASN A 230 -1.65 26.60 5.22
N THR A 231 -0.80 26.57 6.24
CA THR A 231 -1.08 27.21 7.54
C THR A 231 -1.29 28.71 7.36
N THR A 232 -0.39 29.39 6.64
CA THR A 232 -0.55 30.83 6.37
C THR A 232 -1.84 31.12 5.60
N PHE A 233 -2.08 30.38 4.52
CA PHE A 233 -3.26 30.52 3.66
C PHE A 233 -4.57 30.34 4.45
N TRP A 234 -4.71 29.22 5.18
CA TRP A 234 -5.95 28.93 5.89
C TRP A 234 -6.15 29.82 7.12
N THR A 235 -5.09 30.26 7.78
CA THR A 235 -5.21 31.29 8.85
C THR A 235 -5.73 32.61 8.26
N MET A 236 -5.22 33.05 7.12
CA MET A 236 -5.71 34.26 6.45
C MET A 236 -7.18 34.16 6.02
N VAL A 237 -7.61 32.99 5.53
CA VAL A 237 -9.00 32.75 5.15
C VAL A 237 -9.92 32.66 6.37
N GLN A 238 -9.58 31.82 7.35
CA GLN A 238 -10.47 31.50 8.47
C GLN A 238 -10.48 32.56 9.58
N GLN A 239 -9.30 33.12 9.92
CA GLN A 239 -9.18 34.13 10.97
C GLN A 239 -9.13 35.55 10.40
N GLY A 240 -8.50 35.73 9.23
CA GLY A 240 -8.42 37.02 8.55
C GLY A 240 -9.66 37.38 7.72
N GLY A 241 -10.58 36.43 7.49
CA GLY A 241 -11.80 36.66 6.71
C GLY A 241 -11.54 36.91 5.22
N MET A 242 -10.37 36.56 4.71
CA MET A 242 -10.01 36.74 3.30
C MET A 242 -10.68 35.69 2.41
N SER A 243 -10.94 36.06 1.15
CA SER A 243 -11.33 35.08 0.14
C SER A 243 -10.14 34.19 -0.23
N ASN A 244 -10.41 32.97 -0.70
CA ASN A 244 -9.35 32.06 -1.16
C ASN A 244 -8.48 32.71 -2.25
N THR A 245 -9.11 33.45 -3.18
CA THR A 245 -8.41 34.11 -4.29
C THR A 245 -7.52 35.26 -3.84
N ASP A 246 -7.92 35.99 -2.80
CA ASP A 246 -7.12 37.10 -2.29
C ASP A 246 -5.96 36.61 -1.43
N ALA A 247 -6.19 35.57 -0.62
CA ALA A 247 -5.13 34.92 0.15
C ALA A 247 -4.06 34.30 -0.78
N GLU A 248 -4.46 33.65 -1.87
CA GLU A 248 -3.53 33.11 -2.86
C GLU A 248 -2.72 34.22 -3.54
N ARG A 249 -3.38 35.30 -3.96
CA ARG A 249 -2.72 36.46 -4.60
C ARG A 249 -1.71 37.11 -3.67
N GLU A 250 -2.02 37.25 -2.38
CA GLU A 250 -1.10 37.84 -1.41
C GLU A 250 0.10 36.93 -1.10
N LEU A 251 -0.10 35.61 -1.06
CA LEU A 251 1.00 34.67 -0.87
C LEU A 251 1.87 34.49 -2.12
N GLN A 252 1.41 34.95 -3.28
CA GLN A 252 2.16 34.86 -4.53
C GLN A 252 3.48 35.63 -4.45
N GLY A 253 4.59 34.95 -4.73
CA GLY A 253 5.94 35.55 -4.71
C GLY A 253 6.56 35.70 -3.31
N THR A 254 5.83 35.38 -2.24
CA THR A 254 6.36 35.44 -0.86
C THR A 254 7.35 34.32 -0.57
N VAL A 255 8.37 34.60 0.24
CA VAL A 255 9.31 33.59 0.74
C VAL A 255 8.88 33.02 2.10
N SER A 256 9.60 32.03 2.61
CA SER A 256 9.27 31.41 3.91
C SER A 256 9.33 32.40 5.08
N ALA A 257 10.25 33.39 5.03
CA ALA A 257 10.35 34.42 6.07
C ALA A 257 9.07 35.28 6.13
N ASP A 258 8.59 35.74 4.98
CA ASP A 258 7.37 36.55 4.88
C ASP A 258 6.15 35.81 5.44
N LYS A 259 6.00 34.51 5.13
CA LYS A 259 4.90 33.67 5.64
C LYS A 259 4.93 33.56 7.17
N ASN A 260 6.11 33.35 7.75
CA ASN A 260 6.29 33.35 9.20
C ASN A 260 5.94 34.72 9.80
N GLU A 261 6.35 35.81 9.15
CA GLU A 261 6.04 37.16 9.59
C GLU A 261 4.53 37.46 9.54
N ILE A 262 3.84 37.02 8.48
CA ILE A 262 2.38 37.13 8.36
C ILE A 262 1.69 36.41 9.52
N LEU A 263 2.04 35.13 9.75
CA LEU A 263 1.48 34.32 10.84
C LEU A 263 1.70 34.98 12.20
N PHE A 264 2.91 35.45 12.47
CA PHE A 264 3.27 36.00 13.76
C PHE A 264 2.67 37.39 13.99
N LYS A 265 2.86 38.33 13.07
CA LYS A 265 2.46 39.74 13.27
C LYS A 265 0.95 39.94 13.17
N ARG A 266 0.27 39.24 12.26
CA ARG A 266 -1.16 39.46 12.03
C ARG A 266 -2.04 38.58 12.89
N PHE A 267 -1.59 37.36 13.18
CA PHE A 267 -2.41 36.35 13.85
C PHE A 267 -1.83 35.87 15.19
N GLY A 268 -0.63 36.33 15.57
CA GLY A 268 0.02 35.91 16.82
C GLY A 268 0.47 34.44 16.81
N ILE A 269 0.55 33.80 15.64
CA ILE A 269 0.89 32.39 15.51
C ILE A 269 2.39 32.24 15.28
N ASN A 270 3.06 31.51 16.18
CA ASN A 270 4.43 31.09 15.98
C ASN A 270 4.45 29.71 15.31
N TYR A 271 4.78 29.65 14.02
CA TYR A 271 4.82 28.41 13.25
C TYR A 271 5.75 27.34 13.86
N ASN A 272 6.80 27.73 14.58
CA ASN A 272 7.69 26.78 15.24
C ASN A 272 7.00 26.00 16.38
N ASN A 273 5.86 26.49 16.89
CA ASN A 273 5.07 25.82 17.92
C ASN A 273 3.98 24.93 17.33
N GLU A 274 3.80 24.89 16.01
CA GLU A 274 2.92 23.91 15.36
C GLU A 274 3.39 22.49 15.63
N ASP A 275 2.46 21.53 15.60
CA ASP A 275 2.74 20.12 15.85
C ASP A 275 3.84 19.61 14.89
N GLU A 276 4.81 18.87 15.44
CA GLU A 276 5.91 18.30 14.65
C GLU A 276 5.40 17.40 13.53
N MET A 277 4.28 16.69 13.73
CA MET A 277 3.69 15.87 12.67
C MET A 277 3.29 16.72 11.45
N PHE A 278 2.79 17.94 11.66
CA PHE A 278 2.41 18.83 10.56
C PHE A 278 3.64 19.43 9.87
N LYS A 279 4.68 19.77 10.64
CA LYS A 279 5.91 20.39 10.11
C LYS A 279 6.88 19.42 9.47
N LYS A 280 6.91 18.17 9.93
CA LYS A 280 7.92 17.16 9.57
C LYS A 280 7.34 15.92 8.90
N GLY A 281 6.02 15.72 8.96
CA GLY A 281 5.37 14.49 8.53
C GLY A 281 5.59 13.35 9.53
N SER A 282 5.36 12.12 9.08
CA SER A 282 5.51 10.91 9.89
C SER A 282 6.53 9.99 9.27
N VAL A 283 7.55 9.60 10.05
CA VAL A 283 8.49 8.55 9.66
C VAL A 283 8.21 7.29 10.47
N LEU A 284 8.09 6.17 9.77
CA LEU A 284 7.83 4.86 10.34
C LEU A 284 9.01 3.94 10.07
N TYR A 285 9.43 3.24 11.11
CA TYR A 285 10.51 2.27 11.02
C TYR A 285 10.38 1.23 12.13
N ARG A 286 11.16 0.17 12.01
CA ARG A 286 11.25 -0.86 13.04
C ARG A 286 12.22 -0.42 14.13
N GLN A 287 11.75 -0.37 15.37
CA GLN A 287 12.57 0.05 16.50
C GLN A 287 13.53 -1.07 16.92
N TYR A 288 14.81 -0.70 16.96
CA TYR A 288 15.90 -1.44 17.58
C TYR A 288 16.64 -0.50 18.55
N GLN A 289 17.58 -0.99 19.35
CA GLN A 289 18.43 -0.16 20.20
C GLN A 289 19.20 0.83 19.34
N LEU A 290 19.06 2.13 19.62
CA LEU A 290 19.80 3.18 18.91
C LEU A 290 21.30 2.97 19.10
N GLU A 291 22.07 3.25 18.05
CA GLU A 291 23.53 3.23 18.10
C GLU A 291 24.07 4.64 18.32
N ASP A 292 25.15 4.77 19.08
CA ASP A 292 25.87 6.04 19.20
C ASP A 292 26.62 6.33 17.90
N PRO A 293 26.65 7.59 17.43
CA PRO A 293 27.42 7.96 16.25
C PRO A 293 28.89 7.56 16.44
N LYS A 294 29.41 6.68 15.57
CA LYS A 294 30.81 6.30 15.62
C LYS A 294 31.66 7.53 15.26
N PRO A 295 32.72 7.85 16.02
CA PRO A 295 33.59 8.97 15.68
C PRO A 295 34.21 8.71 14.30
N VAL A 296 33.91 9.59 13.35
CA VAL A 296 34.42 9.52 11.98
C VAL A 296 35.94 9.66 12.02
N SER A 297 36.67 8.55 11.87
CA SER A 297 38.06 8.63 11.44
C SER A 297 38.06 9.28 10.08
N LYS A 298 38.65 10.48 9.97
CA LYS A 298 38.84 11.19 8.69
C LYS A 298 39.68 10.32 7.74
N SER A 299 39.03 9.46 6.99
CA SER A 299 39.58 8.80 5.83
C SER A 299 38.48 8.52 4.82
N ARG A 300 38.53 9.33 3.75
CA ARG A 300 38.04 9.10 2.38
C ARG A 300 36.63 9.58 2.02
N HIS A 301 36.62 10.66 1.24
CA HIS A 301 35.75 10.73 0.06
C HIS A 301 36.06 9.55 -0.86
N GLY A 302 35.04 8.76 -1.18
CA GLY A 302 35.10 7.70 -2.18
C GLY A 302 34.21 6.53 -1.76
N ASP A 303 33.09 6.36 -2.47
CA ASP A 303 32.49 5.08 -2.89
C ASP A 303 32.68 3.81 -2.04
N ASP A 304 32.69 3.91 -0.71
CA ASP A 304 32.47 2.75 0.15
C ASP A 304 30.95 2.51 0.23
N ASP A 305 30.35 2.25 -0.92
CA ASP A 305 29.21 1.35 -1.02
C ASP A 305 29.73 0.01 -0.45
N GLU A 306 29.52 -0.21 0.86
CA GLU A 306 29.49 -1.57 1.38
C GLU A 306 28.49 -2.32 0.50
N ALA A 307 29.02 -3.13 -0.43
CA ALA A 307 28.24 -3.81 -1.44
C ALA A 307 27.04 -4.46 -0.74
N PRO A 308 25.80 -4.26 -1.24
CA PRO A 308 24.62 -4.80 -0.60
C PRO A 308 24.89 -6.27 -0.34
N VAL A 309 24.83 -6.66 0.94
CA VAL A 309 25.10 -8.04 1.34
C VAL A 309 24.17 -8.90 0.50
N ASP A 310 24.78 -9.64 -0.41
CA ASP A 310 24.08 -10.50 -1.34
C ASP A 310 23.31 -11.53 -0.53
N GLU A 311 22.02 -11.27 -0.31
CA GLU A 311 21.15 -12.14 0.47
C GLU A 311 21.13 -13.55 -0.15
N SER A 312 21.51 -13.71 -1.42
CA SER A 312 21.67 -15.01 -2.09
C SER A 312 22.78 -15.88 -1.49
N LYS A 313 23.70 -15.32 -0.69
CA LYS A 313 24.77 -16.07 0.00
C LYS A 313 24.45 -16.45 1.45
N THR A 314 23.38 -15.90 2.04
CA THR A 314 22.90 -16.31 3.36
C THR A 314 21.99 -17.52 3.25
N SER A 315 22.12 -18.48 4.18
CA SER A 315 21.29 -19.68 4.14
C SER A 315 19.80 -19.31 4.33
N LYS A 316 18.89 -20.08 3.71
CA LYS A 316 17.43 -19.89 3.86
C LYS A 316 17.01 -19.80 5.34
N SER A 317 17.67 -20.56 6.21
CA SER A 317 17.46 -20.53 7.66
C SER A 317 17.85 -19.18 8.30
N GLN A 318 18.95 -18.56 7.84
CA GLN A 318 19.37 -17.24 8.31
C GLN A 318 18.40 -16.14 7.86
N GLN A 319 17.96 -16.17 6.59
CA GLN A 319 16.94 -15.23 6.09
C GLN A 319 15.64 -15.34 6.88
N ASP A 320 15.17 -16.55 7.16
CA ASP A 320 13.97 -16.77 7.98
C ASP A 320 14.13 -16.24 9.40
N LYS A 321 15.33 -16.39 10.00
CA LYS A 321 15.64 -15.84 11.33
C LYS A 321 15.61 -14.31 11.32
N LEU A 322 16.21 -13.66 10.32
CA LEU A 322 16.17 -12.21 10.16
C LEU A 322 14.74 -11.72 9.96
N ARG A 323 13.95 -12.40 9.13
CA ARG A 323 12.53 -12.07 8.89
C ARG A 323 11.69 -12.21 10.16
N LYS A 324 11.91 -13.25 10.95
CA LYS A 324 11.27 -13.41 12.28
C LYS A 324 11.65 -12.28 13.22
N LEU A 325 12.90 -11.84 13.22
CA LEU A 325 13.36 -10.73 14.06
C LEU A 325 12.73 -9.40 13.62
N ARG A 326 12.62 -9.13 12.31
CA ARG A 326 11.89 -7.97 11.76
C ARG A 326 10.39 -7.99 12.10
N ARG A 327 9.77 -9.17 12.18
CA ARG A 327 8.36 -9.33 12.60
C ARG A 327 8.16 -9.08 14.10
N LYS A 328 9.16 -9.36 14.92
CA LYS A 328 9.11 -9.11 16.38
C LYS A 328 9.37 -7.66 16.76
N ALA A 329 10.12 -6.93 15.94
CA ALA A 329 10.39 -5.52 16.17
C ALA A 329 9.11 -4.69 16.08
N GLN A 330 8.93 -3.77 17.03
CA GLN A 330 7.83 -2.83 17.02
C GLN A 330 8.00 -1.85 15.85
N VAL A 331 6.92 -1.59 15.12
CA VAL A 331 6.87 -0.47 14.17
C VAL A 331 6.48 0.76 14.97
N VAL A 332 7.33 1.79 14.94
CA VAL A 332 7.12 3.07 15.63
C VAL A 332 6.83 4.17 14.63
N ILE A 333 6.17 5.23 15.10
CA ILE A 333 5.89 6.45 14.36
C ILE A 333 6.62 7.58 15.07
N ASP A 334 7.50 8.29 14.36
CA ASP A 334 8.18 9.48 14.86
C ASP A 334 7.91 10.68 13.95
N HIS A 335 8.04 11.89 14.50
CA HIS A 335 7.91 13.17 13.79
C HIS A 335 9.22 13.95 13.92
N VAL A 336 10.28 13.46 13.27
CA VAL A 336 11.64 13.97 13.42
C VAL A 336 12.25 14.38 12.08
N ASP A 337 13.30 15.18 12.14
CA ASP A 337 14.10 15.54 10.97
C ASP A 337 14.88 14.32 10.44
N ILE A 338 14.59 13.91 9.21
CA ILE A 338 15.25 12.80 8.51
C ILE A 338 16.24 13.30 7.45
N ILE A 339 16.43 14.63 7.34
CA ILE A 339 17.40 15.22 6.40
C ILE A 339 18.83 15.05 6.95
N LYS A 340 19.01 15.31 8.25
CA LYS A 340 20.32 15.26 8.91
C LYS A 340 20.86 13.84 9.07
N ASP A 341 22.19 13.71 9.08
CA ASP A 341 22.89 12.43 9.24
C ASP A 341 22.55 11.72 10.55
N GLU A 342 22.35 12.47 11.65
CA GLU A 342 22.07 11.91 12.98
C GLU A 342 20.92 10.89 12.97
N PHE A 343 19.85 11.15 12.21
CA PHE A 343 18.73 10.23 12.13
C PHE A 343 19.16 8.84 11.61
N TRP A 344 19.99 8.83 10.57
CA TRP A 344 20.45 7.65 9.85
C TRP A 344 21.57 6.92 10.60
N GLU A 345 22.53 7.66 11.13
CA GLU A 345 23.66 7.12 11.88
C GLU A 345 23.23 6.40 13.16
N ARG A 346 22.21 6.93 13.85
CA ARG A 346 21.65 6.28 15.05
C ARG A 346 20.76 5.08 14.74
N ARG A 347 20.39 4.88 13.47
CA ARG A 347 19.49 3.82 12.98
C ARG A 347 20.09 3.05 11.80
N PRO A 348 21.30 2.47 11.93
CA PRO A 348 22.02 1.89 10.79
C PRO A 348 21.33 0.66 10.18
N TRP A 349 20.41 0.01 10.91
CA TRP A 349 19.58 -1.09 10.40
C TRP A 349 18.66 -0.69 9.25
N ILE A 350 18.29 0.59 9.14
CA ILE A 350 17.44 1.08 8.04
C ILE A 350 18.18 0.95 6.71
N LEU A 351 19.46 1.33 6.70
CA LEU A 351 20.29 1.37 5.49
C LEU A 351 21.02 0.05 5.21
N SER A 352 21.43 -0.68 6.26
CA SER A 352 22.15 -1.94 6.11
C SER A 352 21.26 -3.16 5.83
N GLY A 353 19.94 -3.01 6.03
CA GLY A 353 18.98 -4.12 5.95
C GLY A 353 19.12 -5.15 7.08
N LYS A 354 20.09 -5.01 7.99
CA LYS A 354 20.33 -5.96 9.09
C LYS A 354 19.59 -5.48 10.34
N PRO A 355 18.66 -6.29 10.90
CA PRO A 355 18.01 -5.98 12.18
C PRO A 355 19.02 -5.71 13.30
N GLY A 356 18.77 -4.68 14.10
CA GLY A 356 19.55 -4.39 15.30
C GLY A 356 19.16 -5.27 16.49
N LYS A 357 19.66 -4.92 17.68
CA LYS A 357 19.21 -5.52 18.94
C LYS A 357 17.84 -4.98 19.32
N LEU A 358 16.93 -5.83 19.77
CA LEU A 358 15.64 -5.36 20.27
C LEU A 358 15.86 -4.55 21.56
N PRO A 359 15.10 -3.47 21.79
CA PRO A 359 15.12 -2.76 23.08
C PRO A 359 14.80 -3.72 24.22
N GLU A 360 15.43 -3.51 25.39
CA GLU A 360 15.04 -4.22 26.61
C GLU A 360 13.62 -3.76 27.01
N ALA A 361 12.79 -4.71 27.42
CA ALA A 361 11.36 -4.51 27.68
C ALA A 361 11.07 -3.77 28.98
#